data_AF-A0A968I6H0-F1
#
_entry.id   AF-A0A968I6H0-F1
#
_cell.length_a   1.000
_cell.length_b   1.000
_cell.length_c   1.000
_cell.angle_alpha   90.00
_cell.angle_beta   90.00
_cell.angle_gamma   90.00
#
_symmetry.space_group_name_H-M   'P 1'
#
loop_
_entity.id
_entity.type
_entity.pdbx_description
1 polymer ?
#
loop_
_entity_poly.entity_id
_entity_poly.type
_entity_poly.pdbx_seq_one_letter_code
_entity_poly.pdbx_strand_id
1 'polypeptide(L)' 'MLNVASGQAVQARTLIQTLADIAGFTGDILERTSGSPRSGSVSWQAASLERIEHTLGWSPRHDLRSSLTDLWDSVNRD' A
#
# COMPACT_ATOMS: atom_id res chain seq x y z
N MET A 1 -20.12 10.62 -2.97
CA MET A 1 -18.71 10.17 -2.78
C MET A 1 -18.61 8.69 -3.11
N LEU A 2 -17.53 8.28 -3.77
CA LEU A 2 -17.16 6.89 -4.04
C LEU A 2 -15.69 6.73 -3.62
N ASN A 3 -15.38 5.74 -2.78
CA ASN A 3 -14.00 5.47 -2.38
C ASN A 3 -13.28 4.72 -3.50
N VAL A 4 -12.04 5.11 -3.79
CA VAL A 4 -11.15 4.39 -4.72
C VAL A 4 -9.95 3.91 -3.90
N ALA A 5 -9.95 2.64 -3.54
CA ALA A 5 -8.94 2.02 -2.69
C ALA A 5 -8.88 0.50 -2.92
N SER A 6 -7.92 -0.17 -2.29
CA SER A 6 -7.86 -1.65 -2.27
C SER A 6 -8.92 -2.28 -1.36
N GLY A 7 -9.52 -1.51 -0.45
CA GLY A 7 -10.40 -2.00 0.61
C GLY A 7 -9.68 -2.79 1.72
N GLN A 8 -8.36 -2.98 1.61
CA GLN A 8 -7.57 -3.76 2.55
C GLN A 8 -6.57 -2.87 3.28
N ALA A 9 -6.56 -2.94 4.61
CA ALA A 9 -5.50 -2.35 5.41
C ALA A 9 -4.24 -3.22 5.31
N VAL A 10 -3.11 -2.59 5.03
CA VAL A 10 -1.79 -3.26 4.98
C VAL A 10 -0.91 -2.65 6.05
N GLN A 11 -0.20 -3.51 6.80
CA GLN A 11 0.79 -3.03 7.77
C GLN A 11 1.98 -2.39 7.04
N ALA A 12 2.50 -1.28 7.58
CA ALA A 12 3.67 -0.60 7.01
C ALA A 12 4.86 -1.57 6.83
N ARG A 13 5.09 -2.47 7.79
CA ARG A 13 6.14 -3.49 7.68
C ARG A 13 5.98 -4.40 6.47
N THR A 14 4.75 -4.85 6.17
CA THR A 14 4.48 -5.73 5.03
C THR A 14 4.72 -5.00 3.72
N LEU A 15 4.31 -3.74 3.62
CA LEU A 15 4.58 -2.89 2.45
C LEU A 15 6.10 -2.73 2.24
N ILE A 16 6.82 -2.36 3.30
CA ILE A 16 8.27 -2.12 3.25
C ILE A 16 9.03 -3.40 2.90
N GLN A 17 8.69 -4.53 3.52
CA GLN A 17 9.27 -5.84 3.22
C GLN A 17 9.03 -6.24 1.76
N THR A 18 7.79 -6.08 1.27
CA THR A 18 7.46 -6.40 -0.13
C THR A 18 8.28 -5.57 -1.11
N LEU A 19 8.44 -4.27 -0.84
CA LEU A 19 9.26 -3.39 -1.67
C LEU A 19 10.74 -3.75 -1.61
N ALA A 20 11.27 -4.06 -0.41
CA ALA A 20 12.66 -4.49 -0.24
C ALA A 20 12.95 -5.78 -1.03
N ASP A 21 12.04 -6.75 -1.00
CA ASP A 21 12.14 -7.98 -1.78
C ASP A 21 12.16 -7.70 -3.28
N ILE A 22 11.27 -6.82 -3.77
CA ILE A 22 11.22 -6.39 -5.19
C ILE A 22 12.53 -5.72 -5.60
N ALA A 23 13.08 -4.86 -4.74
CA ALA A 23 14.32 -4.14 -4.98
C ALA A 23 15.58 -5.02 -4.86
N GLY A 24 15.46 -6.27 -4.41
CA GLY A 24 16.59 -7.13 -4.11
C GLY A 24 17.44 -6.64 -2.93
N PHE A 25 16.85 -5.88 -2.00
CA PHE A 25 17.54 -5.37 -0.84
C PHE A 25 17.79 -6.49 0.18
N THR A 26 19.05 -6.71 0.55
CA THR A 26 19.46 -7.78 1.47
C THR A 26 19.95 -7.28 2.83
N GLY A 27 19.79 -5.99 3.11
CA GLY A 27 20.18 -5.40 4.39
C GLY A 27 19.09 -5.53 5.47
N ASP A 28 19.39 -5.04 6.66
CA ASP A 28 18.44 -5.05 7.77
C ASP A 28 17.43 -3.91 7.68
N ILE A 29 16.17 -4.21 7.99
CA ILE A 29 15.08 -3.24 8.08
C ILE A 29 14.73 -3.05 9.56
N LEU A 30 14.98 -1.87 10.10
CA LEU A 30 14.74 -1.53 11.50
C LEU A 30 13.52 -0.60 11.64
N GLU A 31 12.53 -1.02 12.41
CA GLU A 31 11.37 -0.19 12.77
C GLU A 31 11.69 0.61 14.05
N ARG A 32 11.69 1.95 13.97
CA ARG A 32 11.88 2.84 15.13
C ARG A 32 10.53 3.40 15.59
N THR A 33 10.31 3.41 16.91
CA THR A 33 9.00 3.48 17.57
C THR A 33 8.21 4.79 17.43
N SER A 34 8.77 5.84 16.85
CA SER A 34 8.02 7.09 16.64
C SER A 34 7.20 7.00 15.37
N GLY A 35 5.94 6.59 15.49
CA GLY A 35 4.95 6.78 14.43
C GLY A 35 4.85 8.25 14.02
N SER A 36 4.40 8.52 12.80
CA SER A 36 4.22 9.90 12.31
C SER A 36 3.31 10.69 13.26
N PRO A 37 3.71 11.89 13.73
CA PRO A 37 2.84 12.75 14.54
C PRO A 37 1.51 13.08 13.85
N ARG A 38 1.49 13.10 12.50
CA ARG A 38 0.28 13.33 11.71
C ARG A 38 -0.70 12.15 11.74
N SER A 39 -0.24 10.95 12.06
CA SER A 39 -1.01 9.71 12.02
C SER A 39 -1.21 9.08 13.41
N GLY A 40 -0.77 9.75 14.48
CA GLY A 40 -0.83 9.20 15.84
C GLY A 40 -2.23 8.83 16.32
N SER A 41 -3.28 9.47 15.80
CA SER A 41 -4.68 9.18 16.12
C SER A 41 -5.36 8.20 15.14
N VAL A 42 -4.72 7.84 14.03
CA VAL A 42 -5.26 6.95 12.99
C VAL A 42 -4.24 5.87 12.70
N SER A 43 -4.30 4.79 13.48
CA SER A 43 -3.35 3.67 13.39
C SER A 43 -3.58 2.78 12.15
N TRP A 44 -4.73 2.89 11.50
CA TRP A 44 -5.06 2.17 10.27
C TRP A 44 -6.19 2.86 9.51
N GLN A 45 -6.33 2.52 8.22
CA GLN A 45 -7.47 2.87 7.40
C GLN A 45 -7.79 1.73 6.43
N ALA A 46 -9.08 1.48 6.20
CA ALA A 46 -9.58 0.61 5.14
C ALA A 46 -10.91 1.17 4.64
N ALA A 47 -10.99 1.47 3.35
CA ALA A 47 -12.18 2.06 2.77
C ALA A 47 -13.16 0.97 2.30
N SER A 48 -14.45 1.12 2.64
CA SER A 48 -15.50 0.28 2.03
C SER A 48 -15.59 0.58 0.53
N LEU A 49 -15.71 -0.49 -0.28
CA LEU A 49 -15.86 -0.45 -1.73
C LEU A 49 -17.29 -0.71 -2.22
N GLU A 50 -18.21 -1.05 -1.31
CA GLU A 50 -19.58 -1.44 -1.63
C GLU A 50 -20.26 -0.44 -2.58
N ARG A 51 -20.15 0.86 -2.28
CA ARG A 51 -20.82 1.89 -3.09
C ARG A 51 -20.24 2.00 -4.50
N ILE A 52 -18.92 1.87 -4.67
CA ILE A 52 -18.29 2.00 -5.99
C ILE A 52 -18.49 0.74 -6.83
N GLU A 53 -18.52 -0.42 -6.20
CA GLU A 53 -18.87 -1.70 -6.82
C GLU A 53 -20.32 -1.68 -7.32
N HIS A 54 -21.28 -1.31 -6.48
CA HIS A 54 -22.69 -1.27 -6.88
C HIS A 54 -23.01 -0.18 -7.91
N THR A 55 -22.35 0.99 -7.83
CA THR A 55 -22.68 2.13 -8.71
C THR A 55 -22.00 2.01 -10.07
N LEU A 56 -20.74 1.52 -10.10
CA LEU A 56 -19.91 1.55 -11.30
C LEU A 56 -19.44 0.17 -11.77
N GLY A 57 -19.68 -0.91 -11.01
CA GLY A 57 -19.08 -2.22 -11.26
C GLY A 57 -17.56 -2.22 -11.12
N TRP A 58 -17.00 -1.21 -10.46
CA TRP A 58 -15.55 -1.03 -10.34
C TRP A 58 -15.00 -1.89 -9.20
N SER A 59 -13.84 -2.48 -9.41
CA SER A 59 -13.05 -3.17 -8.40
C SER A 59 -11.55 -2.93 -8.61
N PRO A 60 -10.73 -2.97 -7.54
CA PRO A 60 -9.27 -2.90 -7.69
C PRO A 60 -8.78 -4.13 -8.46
N ARG A 61 -7.94 -3.91 -9.47
CA ARG A 61 -7.40 -4.97 -10.34
C ARG A 61 -5.93 -5.30 -10.12
N HIS A 62 -5.22 -4.44 -9.39
CA HIS A 62 -3.81 -4.61 -9.08
C HIS A 62 -3.64 -4.88 -7.59
N ASP A 63 -2.91 -5.93 -7.26
CA ASP A 63 -2.52 -6.20 -5.88
C ASP A 63 -1.34 -5.31 -5.46
N LEU A 64 -1.00 -5.37 -4.17
CA LEU A 64 0.08 -4.57 -3.61
C LEU A 64 1.42 -4.86 -4.29
N ARG A 65 1.76 -6.14 -4.51
CA ARG A 65 3.05 -6.54 -5.06
C ARG A 65 3.22 -6.06 -6.50
N SER A 66 2.20 -6.23 -7.34
CA SER A 66 2.20 -5.74 -8.72
C SER A 66 2.37 -4.22 -8.75
N SER A 67 1.60 -3.51 -7.92
CA SER A 67 1.68 -2.05 -7.84
C SER A 67 3.06 -1.56 -7.37
N LEU A 68 3.69 -2.23 -6.40
CA LEU A 68 5.03 -1.90 -5.93
C LEU A 68 6.12 -2.26 -6.96
N THR A 69 5.92 -3.31 -7.74
CA THR A 69 6.83 -3.69 -8.83
C THR A 69 6.81 -2.64 -9.92
N ASP A 70 5.61 -2.25 -10.38
CA ASP A 70 5.43 -1.18 -11.37
C ASP A 70 6.04 0.15 -10.89
N LEU A 71 5.85 0.49 -9.61
CA LEU A 71 6.45 1.67 -8.99
C LEU A 71 7.98 1.60 -9.01
N TRP A 72 8.57 0.49 -8.55
CA TRP A 72 10.01 0.30 -8.52
C TRP A 72 10.62 0.37 -9.91
N ASP A 73 10.02 -0.31 -10.89
CA ASP A 73 10.45 -0.27 -12.27
C ASP A 73 10.37 1.14 -12.86
N SER A 74 9.36 1.94 -12.48
CA SER A 74 9.20 3.30 -12.99
C SER A 74 10.30 4.27 -12.55
N VAL A 75 10.94 4.03 -11.41
CA VAL A 75 12.03 4.88 -10.89
C VAL A 75 13.43 4.35 -11.22
N ASN A 76 13.54 3.12 -11.75
CA ASN A 76 14.81 2.53 -12.18
C ASN A 76 15.00 2.51 -13.71
N ARG A 77 14.04 3.04 -14.46
CA ARG A 77 14.17 3.29 -15.90
C ARG A 77 14.85 4.65 -16.12
N ASP A 78 16.13 4.72 -15.77
CA ASP A 78 17.06 5.79 -16.19
C ASP A 78 18.14 5.20 -17.10
#